data_AF-A0A2A3DG56-F1
#
_entry.id   AF-A0A2A3DG56-F1
#
_cell.length_a   1.000
_cell.length_b   1.000
_cell.length_c   1.000
_cell.angle_alpha   90.00
_cell.angle_beta   90.00
_cell.angle_gamma   90.00
#
_symmetry.space_group_name_H-M   'P 1'
#
loop_
_entity.id
_entity.type
_entity.pdbx_description
1 polymer ?
#
loop_
_entity_poly.entity_id
_entity_poly.type
_entity_poly.pdbx_seq_one_letter_code
_entity_poly.pdbx_strand_id
1 'polypeptide(L)'
;MGISVSKERATFSIAADVKGRLEDEVPKSERSRFVEKAIDQALRAVAVNRLKRMLDELPRNSSAKGESTTDFLRTRRMKWDGRPLGVFKGSKE
;
A
#
# COMPACT_ATOMS: atom_id res chain seq x y z
N MET A 1 -27.59 5.68 7.45
CA MET A 1 -26.66 6.06 8.53
C MET A 1 -25.37 6.54 7.87
N GLY A 2 -25.09 7.85 7.93
CA GLY A 2 -23.87 8.41 7.36
C GLY A 2 -22.71 8.18 8.33
N ILE A 3 -21.66 7.52 7.87
CA ILE A 3 -20.42 7.32 8.63
C ILE A 3 -19.78 8.71 8.77
N SER A 4 -19.97 9.38 9.91
CA SER A 4 -19.29 10.63 10.18
C SER A 4 -17.82 10.31 10.43
N VAL A 5 -17.00 10.35 9.38
CA VAL A 5 -15.55 10.24 9.51
C VAL A 5 -15.10 11.42 10.37
N SER A 6 -14.68 11.13 11.60
CA SER A 6 -14.15 12.13 12.53
C SER A 6 -12.89 12.73 11.93
N LYS A 7 -12.95 14.02 11.58
CA LYS A 7 -11.79 14.75 11.08
C LYS A 7 -10.84 15.05 12.24
N GLU A 8 -9.66 14.47 12.20
CA GLU A 8 -8.59 14.80 13.15
C GLU A 8 -7.93 16.12 12.75
N ARG A 9 -7.68 16.99 13.73
CA ARG A 9 -6.95 18.24 13.52
C ARG A 9 -5.46 17.95 13.53
N ALA A 10 -4.81 18.24 12.41
CA ALA A 10 -3.35 18.25 12.30
C ALA A 10 -2.86 19.68 12.03
N THR A 11 -1.73 20.05 12.64
CA THR A 11 -1.08 21.34 12.44
C THR A 11 0.15 21.14 11.56
N PHE A 12 0.19 21.80 10.41
CA PHE A 12 1.32 21.71 9.47
C PHE A 12 1.89 23.10 9.22
N SER A 13 3.22 23.20 9.20
CA SER A 13 3.91 24.40 8.74
C SER A 13 4.04 24.34 7.22
N ILE A 14 3.56 25.37 6.54
CA ILE A 14 3.70 25.54 5.09
C ILE A 14 4.51 26.81 4.80
N ALA A 15 5.25 26.81 3.70
CA ALA A 15 6.01 27.96 3.27
C ALA A 15 5.07 29.13 2.93
N ALA A 16 5.53 30.36 3.18
CA ALA A 16 4.70 31.56 3.11
C ALA A 16 4.20 31.87 1.68
N ASP A 17 5.02 31.55 0.68
CA ASP A 17 4.70 31.63 -0.74
C ASP A 17 3.59 30.66 -1.16
N VAL A 18 3.64 29.42 -0.66
CA VAL A 18 2.62 28.39 -0.89
C VAL A 18 1.31 28.76 -0.20
N LYS A 19 1.40 29.33 1.01
CA LYS A 19 0.23 29.86 1.71
C LYS A 19 -0.44 30.96 0.89
N GLY A 20 0.30 31.97 0.42
CA GLY A 20 -0.26 33.06 -0.39
C GLY A 20 -1.06 32.55 -1.60
N ARG A 21 -0.46 31.65 -2.39
CA ARG A 21 -1.15 31.04 -3.55
C ARG A 21 -2.40 30.26 -3.17
N LEU A 22 -2.37 29.51 -2.06
CA LEU A 22 -3.54 28.80 -1.56
C LEU A 22 -4.64 29.76 -1.11
N GLU A 23 -4.28 30.92 -0.57
CA GLU A 23 -5.23 31.92 -0.12
C GLU A 23 -5.89 32.68 -1.27
N ASP A 24 -5.14 32.91 -2.35
CA ASP A 24 -5.58 33.60 -3.56
C ASP A 24 -6.47 32.73 -4.46
N GLU A 25 -6.12 31.45 -4.63
CA GLU A 25 -6.84 30.55 -5.54
C GLU A 25 -8.01 29.81 -4.87
N VAL A 26 -7.97 29.59 -3.55
CA VAL A 26 -8.95 28.74 -2.85
C VAL A 26 -9.74 29.52 -1.78
N PRO A 27 -11.08 29.58 -1.89
CA PRO A 27 -11.94 30.18 -0.88
C PRO A 27 -11.73 29.55 0.50
N LYS A 28 -11.79 30.39 1.56
CA LYS A 28 -11.49 29.98 2.94
C LYS A 28 -12.29 28.77 3.44
N SER A 29 -13.52 28.59 2.94
CA SER A 29 -14.39 27.44 3.25
C SER A 29 -13.90 26.11 2.65
N GLU A 30 -13.13 26.15 1.57
CA GLU A 30 -12.71 24.96 0.81
C GLU A 30 -11.24 24.60 1.01
N ARG A 31 -10.43 25.47 1.62
CA ARG A 31 -8.99 25.23 1.85
C ARG A 31 -8.70 23.90 2.55
N SER A 32 -9.51 23.54 3.55
CA SER A 32 -9.35 22.26 4.25
C SER A 32 -9.58 21.05 3.33
N ARG A 33 -10.60 21.11 2.46
CA ARG A 33 -10.89 20.07 1.47
C ARG A 33 -9.84 20.02 0.37
N PHE A 34 -9.29 21.17 -0.03
CA PHE A 34 -8.22 21.24 -1.02
C PHE A 34 -6.95 20.56 -0.50
N VAL A 35 -6.53 20.89 0.73
CA VAL A 35 -5.37 20.25 1.38
C VAL A 35 -5.57 18.75 1.53
N GLU A 36 -6.77 18.32 1.95
CA GLU A 36 -7.12 16.89 2.06
C GLU A 36 -6.97 16.15 0.72
N LYS A 37 -7.51 16.72 -0.37
CA LYS A 37 -7.37 16.16 -1.73
C LYS A 37 -5.92 16.15 -2.22
N ALA A 38 -5.17 17.22 -1.96
CA ALA A 38 -3.78 17.31 -2.37
C ALA A 38 -2.92 16.24 -1.66
N ILE A 39 -3.18 16.00 -0.38
CA ILE A 39 -2.52 14.94 0.40
C ILE A 39 -2.90 13.56 -0.17
N ASP A 40 -4.18 13.28 -0.44
CA ASP A 40 -4.60 11.99 -1.01
C ASP A 40 -3.95 11.74 -2.38
N GLN A 41 -3.89 12.76 -3.25
CA GLN A 41 -3.21 12.66 -4.54
C GLN A 41 -1.71 12.40 -4.40
N ALA A 42 -1.04 13.09 -3.48
CA ALA A 42 0.38 12.88 -3.21
C ALA A 42 0.65 11.46 -2.70
N LEU A 43 -0.17 10.96 -1.76
CA LEU A 43 -0.05 9.59 -1.25
C LEU A 43 -0.27 8.54 -2.34
N ARG A 44 -1.25 8.75 -3.23
CA ARG A 44 -1.47 7.88 -4.40
C ARG A 44 -0.25 7.87 -5.32
N ALA A 45 0.34 9.03 -5.62
CA ALA A 45 1.53 9.10 -6.47
C ALA A 45 2.72 8.35 -5.86
N VAL A 46 2.91 8.46 -4.53
CA VAL A 46 3.93 7.70 -3.81
C VAL A 46 3.66 6.19 -3.90
N ALA A 47 2.41 5.76 -3.71
CA ALA A 47 2.02 4.35 -3.83
C ALA A 47 2.26 3.79 -5.24
N VAL A 48 1.93 4.56 -6.28
CA VAL A 48 2.18 4.18 -7.68
C VAL A 48 3.69 4.04 -7.94
N ASN A 49 4.50 4.99 -7.47
CA ASN A 49 5.95 4.91 -7.64
C ASN A 49 6.56 3.73 -6.88
N ARG A 50 6.05 3.43 -5.69
CA ARG A 50 6.45 2.23 -4.94
C ARG A 50 6.09 0.95 -5.69
N LEU A 51 4.88 0.87 -6.25
CA LEU A 51 4.44 -0.27 -7.04
C LEU A 51 5.30 -0.45 -8.29
N LYS A 52 5.60 0.64 -9.02
CA LYS A 52 6.49 0.59 -10.18
C LYS A 52 7.87 0.03 -9.82
N ARG A 53 8.47 0.52 -8.73
CA ARG A 53 9.75 -0.03 -8.24
C ARG A 53 9.66 -1.52 -7.94
N MET A 54 8.61 -1.97 -7.26
CA MET A 54 8.41 -3.40 -6.99
C MET A 54 8.27 -4.23 -8.27
N LEU A 55 7.61 -3.70 -9.30
CA LEU A 55 7.49 -4.37 -10.59
C LEU A 55 8.82 -4.39 -11.36
N ASP A 56 9.61 -3.34 -11.26
CA ASP A 56 10.95 -3.27 -11.88
C ASP A 56 11.95 -4.19 -11.17
N GLU A 57 11.83 -4.36 -9.86
CA GLU A 57 12.61 -5.28 -9.04
C GLU A 57 12.17 -6.74 -9.18
N LEU A 58 10.99 -7.00 -9.77
CA LEU A 58 10.54 -8.36 -10.01
C LEU A 58 11.47 -9.02 -11.04
N PRO A 59 12.07 -10.18 -10.72
CA PRO A 59 12.93 -10.88 -11.66
C PRO A 59 12.12 -11.25 -12.90
N ARG A 60 12.44 -10.61 -14.05
CA ARG A 60 11.83 -10.87 -15.37
C ARG A 60 12.04 -12.31 -15.85
N ASN A 61 12.95 -13.01 -15.20
CA ASN A 61 13.32 -14.38 -15.48
C ASN A 61 12.65 -15.24 -14.40
N SER A 62 11.32 -15.35 -14.43
CA SER A 62 10.66 -16.44 -13.73
C SER A 62 11.20 -17.73 -14.34
N SER A 63 12.14 -18.34 -13.62
CA SER A 63 12.70 -19.65 -13.95
C SER A 63 11.57 -20.57 -14.42
N ALA A 64 11.67 -21.05 -15.65
CA ALA A 64 10.69 -21.95 -16.28
C ALA A 64 10.52 -23.29 -15.54
N LYS A 65 11.24 -23.52 -14.43
CA LYS A 65 10.87 -24.50 -13.41
C LYS A 65 9.83 -23.89 -12.48
N GLY A 66 8.59 -23.86 -12.95
CA GLY A 66 7.44 -23.49 -12.14
C GLY A 66 7.37 -24.39 -10.92
N GLU A 67 7.57 -23.82 -9.74
CA GLU A 67 7.17 -24.46 -8.50
C GLU A 67 5.65 -24.71 -8.61
N SER A 68 5.21 -25.95 -8.40
CA SER A 68 3.77 -26.26 -8.45
C SER A 68 3.05 -25.32 -7.49
N THR A 69 2.02 -24.62 -7.96
CA THR A 69 1.22 -23.68 -7.15
C THR A 69 0.74 -24.34 -5.85
N THR A 70 0.47 -25.64 -5.88
CA THR A 70 0.07 -26.44 -4.70
C THR A 70 1.19 -26.60 -3.68
N ASP A 71 2.45 -26.77 -4.11
CA ASP A 71 3.61 -26.92 -3.22
C ASP A 71 4.02 -25.58 -2.61
N PHE A 72 3.90 -24.49 -3.37
CA PHE A 72 4.08 -23.13 -2.85
C PHE A 72 3.05 -22.81 -1.75
N LEU A 73 1.77 -23.06 -2.01
CA LEU A 73 0.70 -22.83 -1.04
C LEU A 73 0.83 -23.73 0.20
N ARG A 74 1.24 -24.99 0.03
CA ARG A 74 1.52 -25.91 1.14
C ARG A 74 2.65 -25.38 2.02
N THR A 75 3.75 -24.92 1.42
CA THR A 75 4.88 -24.31 2.14
C THR A 75 4.48 -23.04 2.90
N ARG A 76 3.68 -22.16 2.29
CA ARG A 76 3.20 -20.93 2.94
C ARG A 76 2.27 -21.22 4.11
N ARG A 77 1.33 -22.16 3.95
CA ARG A 77 0.45 -22.62 5.04
C ARG A 77 1.25 -23.19 6.20
N MET A 78 2.27 -24.01 5.93
CA MET A 78 3.14 -24.55 6.98
C MET A 78 3.90 -23.47 7.75
N LYS A 79 4.34 -22.39 7.08
CA LYS A 79 4.98 -21.23 7.73
C LYS A 79 4.02 -20.41 8.58
N TRP A 80 2.77 -20.25 8.18
CA TRP A 80 1.76 -19.50 8.93
C TRP A 80 1.18 -20.32 10.09
N ASP A 81 0.99 -21.62 9.91
CA ASP A 81 0.40 -22.51 10.90
C ASP A 81 1.45 -23.07 11.90
N GLY A 82 2.75 -22.82 11.68
CA GLY A 82 3.84 -23.22 12.58
C GLY A 82 4.09 -24.74 12.67
N ARG A 83 3.54 -25.55 11.76
CA ARG A 83 3.62 -27.02 11.82
C ARG A 83 4.80 -27.59 10.99
N PRO A 84 5.62 -28.51 11.53
CA PRO A 84 6.78 -29.06 10.83
C PRO A 84 6.40 -30.04 9.70
N LEU A 85 7.23 -30.09 8.65
CA LEU A 85 7.08 -30.79 7.36
C LEU A 85 6.88 -32.32 7.43
N GLY A 86 6.97 -32.94 8.61
CA GLY A 86 7.01 -34.40 8.77
C GLY A 86 5.66 -35.13 8.72
N VAL A 87 4.52 -34.42 8.74
CA VAL A 87 3.21 -35.07 8.98
C VAL A 87 2.52 -35.56 7.68
N PHE A 88 2.98 -35.14 6.51
CA PHE A 88 2.32 -35.46 5.23
C PHE A 88 3.09 -36.40 4.30
N LYS A 89 4.27 -36.87 4.69
CA LYS A 89 4.96 -37.94 3.95
C LYS A 89 4.37 -39.27 4.40
N GLY A 90 3.18 -39.59 3.90
CA GLY A 90 2.61 -40.92 4.05
C GLY A 90 3.64 -41.94 3.56
N SER A 91 4.08 -42.83 4.46
CA SER A 91 4.84 -44.01 4.08
C SER A 91 3.96 -44.84 3.16
N LYS A 92 4.33 -44.95 1.89
CA LYS A 92 3.97 -46.11 1.11
C LYS A 92 4.95 -47.20 1.52
N GLU A 93 4.52 -48.08 2.41
CA GLU A 93 4.80 -49.51 2.31
C GLU A 93 3.70 -50.13 1.43
#